data_AF-A0A969MN30-F1
#
_entry.id   AF-A0A969MN30-F1
#
_cell.length_a   1.000
_cell.length_b   1.000
_cell.length_c   1.000
_cell.angle_alpha   90.00
_cell.angle_beta   90.00
_cell.angle_gamma   90.00
#
_symmetry.space_group_name_H-M   'P 1'
#
loop_
_entity.id
_entity.type
_entity.pdbx_description
1 polymer ?
#
loop_
_entity_poly.entity_id
_entity_poly.type
_entity_poly.pdbx_seq_one_letter_code
_entity_poly.pdbx_strand_id
1 'polypeptide(L)'
;MKTLVIHPKDKTTDFLTEVYTGIDCTVVRSLTVSKKLLKSLIKESDRVIFLGHGDPNGLFTYGRYIIDSSFVYLLREKTNMVYIWCHADEFMKKYGLKGVGSGMIVSDLEESYMYSSIKCSLDEIIKSNNDFASALKNAIHLPTSEMVAKIKDEYSSDTNMVINFNQQNIYFFE
;
A
#
# COMPACT_ATOMS: atom_id res chain seq x y z
N MET A 1 -10.06 -7.50 15.82
CA MET A 1 -9.12 -7.73 14.71
C MET A 1 -7.78 -7.12 15.10
N LYS A 2 -6.74 -7.93 15.24
CA LYS A 2 -5.37 -7.45 15.51
C LYS A 2 -4.76 -6.97 14.19
N THR A 3 -4.57 -5.66 14.08
CA THR A 3 -4.02 -5.01 12.89
C THR A 3 -2.55 -4.68 13.08
N LEU A 4 -1.74 -5.03 12.09
CA LEU A 4 -0.34 -4.66 11.97
C LEU A 4 -0.15 -3.75 10.77
N VAL A 5 0.56 -2.64 10.96
CA VAL A 5 1.04 -1.77 9.88
C VAL A 5 2.54 -1.92 9.76
N ILE A 6 3.02 -2.22 8.56
CA ILE A 6 4.44 -2.21 8.20
C ILE A 6 4.64 -1.07 7.21
N HIS A 7 5.19 0.04 7.71
CA HIS A 7 5.43 1.25 6.95
C HIS A 7 6.84 1.77 7.25
N PRO A 8 7.88 1.27 6.56
CA PRO A 8 9.26 1.66 6.79
C PRO A 8 9.41 3.18 6.71
N LYS A 9 10.20 3.76 7.61
CA LYS A 9 10.35 5.22 7.69
C LYS A 9 11.00 5.77 6.42
N ASP A 10 10.22 6.52 5.64
CA ASP A 10 10.67 7.22 4.44
C ASP A 10 9.86 8.52 4.30
N LYS A 11 10.56 9.62 3.96
CA LYS A 11 9.93 10.94 3.88
C LYS A 11 8.98 11.08 2.70
N THR A 12 9.22 10.39 1.58
CA THR A 12 8.39 10.57 0.39
C THR A 12 7.08 9.80 0.48
N THR A 13 6.99 8.83 1.39
CA THR A 13 5.76 8.06 1.66
C THR A 13 5.11 8.40 3.01
N ASP A 14 5.63 9.41 3.72
CA ASP A 14 5.12 9.82 5.03
C ASP A 14 3.64 10.25 5.01
N PHE A 15 3.10 10.68 3.86
CA PHE A 15 1.67 10.97 3.72
C PHE A 15 0.77 9.75 4.03
N LEU A 16 1.28 8.52 3.83
CA LEU A 16 0.59 7.28 4.16
C LEU A 16 0.47 7.05 5.68
N THR A 17 1.11 7.88 6.52
CA THR A 17 0.89 7.85 7.97
C THR A 17 -0.57 8.09 8.33
N GLU A 18 -1.26 8.92 7.55
CA GLU A 18 -2.66 9.26 7.79
C GLU A 18 -3.58 8.02 7.77
N VAL A 19 -3.21 7.00 6.99
CA VAL A 19 -3.93 5.73 6.88
C VAL A 19 -4.14 5.06 8.25
N TYR A 20 -3.20 5.23 9.17
CA TYR A 20 -3.24 4.60 10.50
C TYR A 20 -3.25 5.60 11.66
N THR A 21 -3.41 6.89 11.39
CA THR A 21 -3.56 7.91 12.43
C THR A 21 -4.86 7.67 13.21
N GLY A 22 -4.74 7.51 14.53
CA GLY A 22 -5.88 7.31 15.43
C GLY A 22 -6.46 5.90 15.42
N ILE A 23 -5.82 4.94 14.74
CA ILE A 23 -6.25 3.55 14.68
C ILE A 23 -5.43 2.72 15.69
N ASP A 24 -6.13 1.93 16.51
CA ASP A 24 -5.50 0.99 17.44
C ASP A 24 -4.87 -0.16 16.66
N CYS A 25 -3.56 -0.06 16.41
CA CYS A 25 -2.79 -1.04 15.67
C CYS A 25 -1.33 -1.07 16.12
N THR A 26 -0.67 -2.20 15.85
CA THR A 26 0.79 -2.27 15.98
C THR A 26 1.43 -1.65 14.74
N VAL A 27 2.34 -0.69 14.91
CA VAL A 27 3.02 -0.03 13.79
C VAL A 27 4.51 -0.33 13.81
N VAL A 28 5.05 -0.82 12.70
CA VAL A 28 6.48 -1.04 12.48
C VAL A 28 7.00 -0.08 11.42
N ARG A 29 7.77 0.92 11.86
CA ARG A 29 8.47 1.86 10.97
C ARG A 29 9.99 1.71 10.95
N SER A 30 10.54 0.83 11.79
CA SER A 30 11.98 0.68 11.94
C SER A 30 12.65 0.08 10.70
N LEU A 31 13.73 0.71 10.24
CA LEU A 31 14.57 0.25 9.12
C LEU A 31 15.45 -0.97 9.49
N THR A 32 15.63 -1.23 10.79
CA THR A 32 16.50 -2.27 11.32
C THR A 32 15.75 -3.47 11.88
N VAL A 33 14.42 -3.50 11.73
CA VAL A 33 13.61 -4.63 12.21
C VAL A 33 14.08 -5.95 11.58
N SER A 34 14.15 -7.00 12.40
CA SER A 34 14.52 -8.32 11.91
C SER A 34 13.35 -8.97 11.18
N LYS A 35 13.64 -9.72 10.10
CA LYS A 35 12.63 -10.52 9.41
C LYS A 35 11.97 -11.55 10.33
N LYS A 36 12.71 -12.08 11.33
CA LYS A 36 12.16 -13.01 12.32
C LYS A 36 11.05 -12.35 13.15
N LEU A 37 11.27 -11.14 13.63
CA LEU A 37 10.26 -10.39 14.38
C LEU A 37 9.05 -10.06 13.48
N LEU A 38 9.29 -9.57 12.25
CA LEU A 38 8.20 -9.31 11.30
C LEU A 38 7.35 -10.56 11.03
N LYS A 39 7.97 -11.72 10.84
CA LYS A 39 7.26 -12.99 10.65
C LYS A 39 6.38 -13.33 11.86
N SER A 40 6.86 -13.10 13.09
CA SER A 40 6.05 -13.30 14.30
C SER A 40 4.85 -12.37 14.33
N LEU A 41 5.08 -11.08 14.11
CA LEU A 41 4.02 -10.06 14.12
C LEU A 41 2.97 -10.33 13.04
N ILE A 42 3.40 -10.66 11.81
CA ILE A 42 2.50 -11.04 10.72
C ILE A 42 1.70 -12.29 11.11
N LYS A 43 2.34 -13.31 11.70
CA LYS A 43 1.64 -14.54 12.10
C LYS A 43 0.55 -14.29 13.14
N GLU A 44 0.78 -13.39 14.08
CA GLU A 44 -0.16 -13.06 15.15
C GLU A 44 -1.24 -12.04 14.76
N SER A 45 -1.16 -11.46 13.56
CA SER A 45 -2.09 -10.42 13.12
C SER A 45 -3.15 -10.97 12.19
N ASP A 46 -4.38 -10.51 12.38
CA ASP A 46 -5.51 -10.85 11.52
C ASP A 46 -5.43 -10.09 10.19
N ARG A 47 -4.99 -8.82 10.25
CA ARG A 47 -4.80 -7.93 9.11
C ARG A 47 -3.40 -7.34 9.15
N VAL A 48 -2.75 -7.31 7.99
CA VAL A 48 -1.48 -6.60 7.79
C VAL A 48 -1.64 -5.62 6.65
N ILE A 49 -1.24 -4.37 6.91
CA ILE A 49 -1.25 -3.27 5.96
C ILE A 49 0.21 -2.91 5.69
N PHE A 50 0.66 -3.11 4.46
CA PHE A 50 2.00 -2.78 3.99
C PHE A 50 1.95 -1.48 3.22
N LEU A 51 2.77 -0.50 3.59
CA LEU A 51 2.79 0.84 3.02
C LEU A 51 4.22 1.25 2.71
N GLY A 52 4.46 1.85 1.54
CA GLY A 52 5.71 2.52 1.22
C GLY A 52 6.22 2.22 -0.19
N HIS A 53 7.54 2.27 -0.36
CA HIS A 53 8.20 1.97 -1.64
C HIS A 53 8.28 0.47 -1.91
N GLY A 54 8.24 0.12 -3.18
CA GLY A 54 8.39 -1.26 -3.58
C GLY A 54 8.43 -1.43 -5.09
N ASP A 55 8.56 -2.69 -5.47
CA ASP A 55 8.58 -3.15 -6.85
C ASP A 55 7.97 -4.57 -6.91
N PRO A 56 8.00 -5.28 -8.06
CA PRO A 56 7.49 -6.64 -8.18
C PRO A 56 8.19 -7.70 -7.29
N ASN A 57 9.29 -7.37 -6.61
CA ASN A 57 10.01 -8.24 -5.68
C ASN A 57 9.67 -7.97 -4.21
N GLY A 58 9.03 -6.84 -3.90
CA GLY A 58 8.41 -6.57 -2.60
C GLY A 58 8.59 -5.13 -2.09
N LEU A 59 8.22 -4.93 -0.83
CA LEU A 59 8.34 -3.65 -0.12
C LEU A 59 9.79 -3.42 0.31
N PHE A 60 10.37 -2.28 -0.08
CA PHE A 60 11.75 -1.93 0.26
C PHE A 60 11.88 -0.50 0.81
N THR A 61 13.04 -0.22 1.38
CA THR A 61 13.47 1.13 1.75
C THR A 61 15.01 1.16 1.76
N TYR A 62 15.62 2.27 1.34
CA TYR A 62 17.07 2.47 1.33
C TYR A 62 17.90 1.26 0.83
N GLY A 63 17.48 0.65 -0.30
CA GLY A 63 18.20 -0.47 -0.92
C GLY A 63 18.02 -1.83 -0.25
N ARG A 64 17.03 -1.98 0.65
CA ARG A 64 16.76 -3.23 1.35
C ARG A 64 15.28 -3.59 1.32
N TYR A 65 14.97 -4.83 0.91
CA TYR A 65 13.64 -5.40 1.06
C TYR A 65 13.31 -5.70 2.53
N ILE A 66 12.22 -5.09 2.99
CA ILE A 66 11.61 -5.35 4.30
C ILE A 66 10.67 -6.55 4.18
N ILE A 67 9.91 -6.62 3.07
CA ILE A 67 9.09 -7.76 2.69
C ILE A 67 9.57 -8.24 1.32
N ASP A 68 9.75 -9.55 1.18
CA ASP A 68 10.13 -10.21 -0.07
C ASP A 68 9.62 -11.65 -0.10
N SER A 69 10.07 -12.42 -1.08
CA SER A 69 9.71 -13.82 -1.29
C SER A 69 9.88 -14.71 -0.06
N SER A 70 10.75 -14.36 0.90
CA SER A 70 10.95 -15.12 2.13
C SER A 70 9.76 -15.08 3.10
N PHE A 71 8.75 -14.24 2.84
CA PHE A 71 7.50 -14.13 3.60
C PHE A 71 6.31 -14.85 2.93
N VAL A 72 6.42 -15.25 1.67
CA VAL A 72 5.30 -15.73 0.84
C VAL A 72 4.55 -16.89 1.47
N TYR A 73 5.25 -17.86 2.07
CA TYR A 73 4.63 -19.01 2.73
C TYR A 73 3.64 -18.57 3.84
N LEU A 74 3.96 -17.50 4.56
CA LEU A 74 3.14 -16.96 5.64
C LEU A 74 2.01 -16.07 5.11
N LEU A 75 2.24 -15.35 4.00
CA LEU A 75 1.27 -14.45 3.40
C LEU A 75 0.16 -15.20 2.67
N ARG A 76 0.46 -16.36 2.05
CA ARG A 76 -0.53 -17.22 1.39
C ARG A 76 -1.61 -17.76 2.32
N GLU A 77 -1.29 -17.90 3.60
CA GLU A 77 -2.24 -18.35 4.62
C GLU A 77 -3.25 -17.26 5.01
N LYS A 78 -3.11 -16.03 4.47
CA LYS A 78 -3.92 -14.87 4.85
C LYS A 78 -4.72 -14.35 3.66
N THR A 79 -5.98 -14.00 3.94
CA THR A 79 -6.92 -13.45 2.96
C THR A 79 -7.20 -11.96 3.17
N ASN A 80 -6.78 -11.43 4.32
CA ASN A 80 -7.21 -10.13 4.80
C ASN A 80 -6.11 -9.05 4.76
N MET A 81 -5.27 -9.10 3.72
CA MET A 81 -4.04 -8.31 3.60
C MET A 81 -4.23 -7.10 2.68
N VAL A 82 -3.44 -6.05 2.92
CA VAL A 82 -3.43 -4.82 2.11
C VAL A 82 -1.99 -4.47 1.74
N TYR A 83 -1.68 -4.43 0.45
CA TYR A 83 -0.34 -4.25 -0.10
C TYR A 83 -0.28 -2.95 -0.93
N ILE A 84 0.20 -1.87 -0.34
CA ILE A 84 0.32 -0.56 -0.99
C ILE A 84 1.79 -0.22 -1.18
N TRP A 85 2.27 -0.51 -2.38
CA TRP A 85 3.54 -0.05 -2.95
C TRP A 85 3.48 -0.21 -4.47
N CYS A 86 4.38 0.44 -5.21
CA CYS A 86 4.38 0.37 -6.67
C CYS A 86 4.60 -1.07 -7.16
N HIS A 87 3.68 -1.59 -7.98
CA HIS A 87 3.68 -2.96 -8.51
C HIS A 87 3.50 -4.07 -7.45
N ALA A 88 2.80 -3.79 -6.35
CA ALA A 88 2.39 -4.82 -5.40
C ALA A 88 1.50 -5.90 -6.04
N ASP A 89 0.65 -5.51 -6.99
CA ASP A 89 -0.21 -6.40 -7.76
C ASP A 89 0.60 -7.50 -8.50
N GLU A 90 1.76 -7.15 -9.06
CA GLU A 90 2.66 -8.10 -9.72
C GLU A 90 3.27 -9.09 -8.73
N PHE A 91 3.71 -8.61 -7.55
CA PHE A 91 4.19 -9.47 -6.47
C PHE A 91 3.09 -10.44 -6.02
N MET A 92 1.85 -9.95 -5.87
CA MET A 92 0.70 -10.75 -5.48
C MET A 92 0.36 -11.81 -6.54
N LYS A 93 0.28 -11.42 -7.83
CA LYS A 93 0.03 -12.34 -8.96
C LYS A 93 1.09 -13.43 -9.03
N LYS A 94 2.37 -13.04 -8.96
CA LYS A 94 3.52 -13.96 -9.01
C LYS A 94 3.45 -15.05 -7.93
N TYR A 95 2.97 -14.69 -6.74
CA TYR A 95 2.95 -15.59 -5.59
C TYR A 95 1.57 -16.12 -5.21
N GLY A 96 0.49 -15.75 -5.91
CA GLY A 96 -0.87 -16.18 -5.59
C GLY A 96 -1.32 -15.68 -4.21
N LEU A 97 -1.05 -14.41 -3.90
CA LEU A 97 -1.47 -13.77 -2.65
C LEU A 97 -2.87 -13.17 -2.79
N LYS A 98 -3.60 -13.10 -1.68
CA LYS A 98 -4.98 -12.62 -1.61
C LYS A 98 -5.08 -11.32 -0.83
N GLY A 99 -6.11 -10.52 -1.12
CA GLY A 99 -6.36 -9.23 -0.47
C GLY A 99 -6.32 -8.06 -1.46
N VAL A 100 -6.01 -6.87 -0.96
CA VAL A 100 -5.95 -5.64 -1.77
C VAL A 100 -4.51 -5.34 -2.15
N GLY A 101 -4.26 -5.00 -3.41
CA GLY A 101 -2.94 -4.62 -3.92
C GLY A 101 -2.99 -3.44 -4.87
N SER A 102 -1.96 -2.59 -4.84
CA SER A 102 -1.77 -1.52 -5.83
C SER A 102 -0.89 -1.96 -7.00
N GLY A 103 -1.19 -1.45 -8.19
CA GLY A 103 -0.28 -1.41 -9.33
C GLY A 103 0.71 -0.27 -9.20
N MET A 104 0.99 0.41 -10.30
CA MET A 104 1.74 1.67 -10.25
C MET A 104 0.88 2.76 -9.57
N ILE A 105 1.47 3.47 -8.61
CA ILE A 105 0.87 4.64 -7.97
C ILE A 105 1.81 5.81 -8.19
N VAL A 106 1.31 6.87 -8.83
CA VAL A 106 2.03 8.13 -8.97
C VAL A 106 1.81 8.95 -7.70
N SER A 107 2.89 9.13 -6.95
CA SER A 107 2.95 9.84 -5.67
C SER A 107 3.95 11.00 -5.66
N ASP A 108 4.81 11.09 -6.68
CA ASP A 108 5.69 12.23 -6.93
C ASP A 108 5.78 12.60 -8.43
N LEU A 109 6.45 13.72 -8.71
CA LEU A 109 6.60 14.23 -10.08
C LEU A 109 7.50 13.34 -10.94
N GLU A 110 8.51 12.68 -10.37
CA GLU A 110 9.41 11.82 -11.13
C GLU A 110 8.65 10.60 -11.67
N GLU A 111 7.79 10.02 -10.83
CA GLU A 111 6.92 8.90 -11.20
C GLU A 111 5.92 9.28 -12.31
N SER A 112 5.39 10.51 -12.29
CA SER A 112 4.46 10.97 -13.32
C SER A 112 5.13 11.03 -14.70
N TYR A 113 6.36 11.54 -14.77
CA TYR A 113 7.15 11.57 -16.01
C TYR A 113 7.59 10.18 -16.47
N MET A 114 8.02 9.33 -15.54
CA MET A 114 8.68 8.06 -15.88
C MET A 114 7.69 6.95 -16.28
N TYR A 115 6.52 6.87 -15.62
CA TYR A 115 5.67 5.68 -15.71
C TYR A 115 4.30 5.91 -16.33
N SER A 116 3.80 7.14 -16.31
CA SER A 116 2.41 7.41 -16.69
C SER A 116 2.27 8.42 -17.84
N SER A 117 3.33 9.19 -18.12
CA SER A 117 3.28 10.35 -19.03
C SER A 117 2.17 11.34 -18.69
N ILE A 118 1.73 11.36 -17.42
CA ILE A 118 0.68 12.26 -16.93
C ILE A 118 1.30 13.64 -16.74
N LYS A 119 0.75 14.63 -17.44
CA LYS A 119 1.06 16.02 -17.18
C LYS A 119 0.27 16.47 -15.96
N CYS A 120 0.95 16.66 -14.84
CA CYS A 120 0.34 17.15 -13.60
C CYS A 120 1.25 18.15 -12.89
N SER A 121 0.63 18.94 -12.03
CA SER A 121 1.29 19.83 -11.09
C SER A 121 1.61 19.10 -9.78
N LEU A 122 2.50 19.70 -8.99
CA LEU A 122 2.78 19.22 -7.63
C LEU A 122 1.52 19.26 -6.74
N ASP A 123 0.67 20.28 -6.90
CA ASP A 123 -0.57 20.42 -6.13
C ASP A 123 -1.56 19.30 -6.42
N GLU A 124 -1.67 18.87 -7.68
CA GLU A 124 -2.49 17.71 -8.05
C GLU A 124 -1.97 16.41 -7.43
N ILE A 125 -0.65 16.24 -7.34
CA ILE A 125 -0.03 15.09 -6.69
C ILE A 125 -0.27 15.13 -5.17
N ILE A 126 -0.06 16.27 -4.53
CA ILE A 126 -0.30 16.43 -3.08
C ILE A 126 -1.77 16.15 -2.76
N LYS A 127 -2.69 16.70 -3.56
CA LYS A 127 -4.12 16.41 -3.43
C LYS A 127 -4.40 14.93 -3.60
N SER A 128 -3.87 14.31 -4.65
CA SER A 128 -4.00 12.88 -4.91
C SER A 128 -3.52 12.04 -3.72
N ASN A 129 -2.34 12.33 -3.17
CA ASN A 129 -1.76 11.60 -2.03
C ASN A 129 -2.63 11.72 -0.77
N ASN A 130 -3.12 12.93 -0.47
CA ASN A 130 -3.98 13.17 0.68
C ASN A 130 -5.34 12.47 0.53
N ASP A 131 -5.97 12.59 -0.65
CA ASP A 131 -7.26 11.96 -0.93
C ASP A 131 -7.13 10.43 -0.90
N PHE A 132 -6.06 9.87 -1.46
CA PHE A 132 -5.78 8.44 -1.44
C PHE A 132 -5.59 7.91 -0.01
N ALA A 133 -4.77 8.58 0.81
CA ALA A 133 -4.54 8.17 2.19
C ALA A 133 -5.83 8.23 3.03
N SER A 134 -6.66 9.26 2.81
CA SER A 134 -7.98 9.42 3.46
C SER A 134 -8.95 8.32 3.04
N ALA A 135 -9.10 8.05 1.74
CA ALA A 135 -9.98 7.00 1.22
C ALA A 135 -9.54 5.61 1.72
N LEU A 136 -8.24 5.34 1.75
CA LEU A 136 -7.71 4.11 2.30
C LEU A 136 -8.02 3.99 3.80
N LYS A 137 -7.79 5.04 4.59
CA LYS A 137 -8.14 5.10 6.03
C LYS A 137 -9.60 4.75 6.27
N ASN A 138 -10.52 5.31 5.48
CA ASN A 138 -11.94 5.04 5.63
C ASN A 138 -12.31 3.59 5.24
N ALA A 139 -11.54 2.99 4.33
CA ALA A 139 -11.75 1.61 3.88
C ALA A 139 -11.09 0.56 4.78
N ILE A 140 -10.03 0.87 5.53
CA ILE A 140 -9.23 -0.16 6.23
C ILE A 140 -9.96 -0.93 7.33
N HIS A 141 -11.20 -0.56 7.68
CA HIS A 141 -12.03 -1.29 8.64
C HIS A 141 -12.96 -2.32 7.97
N LEU A 142 -13.19 -2.18 6.66
CA LEU A 142 -14.06 -3.05 5.87
C LEU A 142 -13.40 -4.39 5.55
N PRO A 143 -14.14 -5.42 5.14
CA PRO A 143 -13.59 -6.60 4.47
C PRO A 143 -12.79 -6.22 3.21
N THR A 144 -11.72 -6.94 2.88
CA THR A 144 -10.88 -6.66 1.70
C THR A 144 -11.66 -6.71 0.39
N SER A 145 -12.71 -7.53 0.30
CA SER A 145 -13.63 -7.61 -0.83
C SER A 145 -14.43 -6.34 -1.08
N GLU A 146 -14.59 -5.48 -0.07
CA GLU A 146 -15.36 -4.22 -0.15
C GLU A 146 -14.44 -2.99 -0.24
N MET A 147 -13.19 -3.11 0.19
CA MET A 147 -12.24 -2.00 0.25
C MET A 147 -12.03 -1.32 -1.10
N VAL A 148 -11.83 -2.09 -2.18
CA VAL A 148 -11.51 -1.50 -3.49
C VAL A 148 -12.67 -0.64 -3.99
N ALA A 149 -13.91 -1.09 -3.82
CA ALA A 149 -15.08 -0.31 -4.17
C ALA A 149 -15.16 0.98 -3.35
N LYS A 150 -14.94 0.89 -2.03
CA LYS A 150 -14.94 2.06 -1.13
C LYS A 150 -13.85 3.07 -1.47
N ILE A 151 -12.63 2.60 -1.75
CA ILE A 151 -11.53 3.47 -2.13
C ILE A 151 -11.85 4.16 -3.46
N LYS A 152 -12.33 3.42 -4.47
CA LYS A 152 -12.66 4.01 -5.78
C LYS A 152 -13.79 5.04 -5.71
N ASP A 153 -14.76 4.85 -4.83
CA ASP A 153 -15.84 5.82 -4.59
C ASP A 153 -15.29 7.14 -4.02
N GLU A 154 -14.49 7.07 -2.96
CA GLU A 154 -13.98 8.26 -2.25
C GLU A 154 -12.76 8.91 -2.91
N TYR A 155 -11.97 8.13 -3.64
CA TYR A 155 -10.77 8.58 -4.34
C TYR A 155 -11.05 8.69 -5.83
N SER A 156 -11.79 9.73 -6.22
CA SER A 156 -12.22 10.00 -7.59
C SER A 156 -12.11 11.49 -7.92
N SER A 157 -11.86 11.82 -9.20
CA SER A 157 -11.78 13.22 -9.63
C SER A 157 -12.02 13.38 -11.13
N ASP A 158 -12.86 14.34 -11.51
CA ASP A 158 -13.09 14.65 -12.94
C ASP A 158 -11.93 15.43 -13.58
N THR A 159 -11.10 16.08 -12.78
CA THR A 159 -10.06 17.00 -13.27
C THR A 159 -8.64 16.52 -12.97
N ASN A 160 -8.43 15.76 -11.90
CA ASN A 160 -7.09 15.32 -11.51
C ASN A 160 -6.75 13.98 -12.15
N MET A 161 -5.92 14.03 -13.20
CA MET A 161 -5.49 12.83 -13.94
C MET A 161 -4.69 11.84 -13.10
N VAL A 162 -3.96 12.31 -12.07
CA VAL A 162 -3.20 11.45 -11.15
C VAL A 162 -4.15 10.56 -10.36
N ILE A 163 -5.25 11.15 -9.85
CA ILE A 163 -6.30 10.41 -9.13
C ILE A 163 -6.90 9.34 -10.04
N ASN A 164 -7.25 9.70 -11.27
CA ASN A 164 -7.84 8.77 -12.23
C ASN A 164 -6.91 7.60 -12.55
N PHE A 165 -5.62 7.87 -12.75
CA PHE A 165 -4.64 6.82 -13.00
C PHE A 165 -4.45 5.90 -11.78
N ASN A 166 -4.21 6.47 -10.61
CA ASN A 166 -3.99 5.71 -9.39
C ASN A 166 -5.22 4.88 -9.00
N GLN A 167 -6.43 5.44 -9.14
CA GLN A 167 -7.69 4.75 -8.86
C GLN A 167 -7.83 3.46 -9.70
N GLN A 168 -7.45 3.50 -10.98
CA GLN A 168 -7.50 2.33 -11.86
C GLN A 168 -6.49 1.24 -11.45
N ASN A 169 -5.44 1.62 -10.72
CA ASN A 169 -4.37 0.75 -10.27
C ASN A 169 -4.58 0.18 -8.85
N ILE A 170 -5.83 0.01 -8.42
CA ILE A 170 -6.18 -0.64 -7.14
C ILE A 170 -7.01 -1.89 -7.43
N TYR A 171 -6.53 -3.03 -6.93
CA TYR A 171 -7.04 -4.35 -7.28
C TYR A 171 -7.36 -5.18 -6.03
N PHE A 172 -8.32 -6.10 -6.19
CA PHE A 172 -8.64 -7.15 -5.21
C PHE A 172 -8.31 -8.51 -5.81
N PHE A 173 -7.65 -9.36 -5.02
CA PHE A 173 -7.24 -10.72 -5.40
C PHE A 173 -7.88 -11.73 -4.44
N GLU A 174 -8.56 -12.73 -5.00
CA GLU A 174 -9.26 -13.79 -4.27
C GLU A 174 -8.62 -15.17 -4.45
#